data_AF-A0A965EUP5-F1
#
_entry.id   AF-A0A965EUP5-F1
#
_cell.length_a   1.000
_cell.length_b   1.000
_cell.length_c   1.000
_cell.angle_alpha   90.00
_cell.angle_beta   90.00
_cell.angle_gamma   90.00
#
_symmetry.space_group_name_H-M   'P 1'
#
loop_
_entity.id
_entity.type
_entity.pdbx_description
1 polymer ?
#
loop_
_entity_poly.entity_id
_entity_poly.type
_entity_poly.pdbx_seq_one_letter_code
_entity_poly.pdbx_strand_id
1 'polypeptide(L)'
;MVKADPGRWLGTITDGPWAPTYGNWYAKAPFKQEEPPADHPIRKIWDLWDRVQVEPDEARRNALFQELLGVHKAAPMVIGVVGEIVAPQIASNAFGNTIAGYIADDTLRDYGLISPQQFYLGRA
;
A
#
# COMPACT_ATOMS: atom_id res chain seq x y z
N MET A 1 8.80 -6.48 0.26
CA MET A 1 8.12 -5.38 0.98
C MET A 1 6.67 -5.36 0.51
N VAL A 2 5.73 -5.06 1.40
CA VAL A 2 4.29 -4.98 1.10
C VAL A 2 3.96 -3.52 0.90
N LYS A 3 3.26 -3.16 -0.19
CA LYS A 3 2.83 -1.78 -0.43
C LYS A 3 1.96 -1.31 0.73
N ALA A 4 2.27 -0.11 1.26
CA ALA A 4 1.59 0.46 2.41
C ALA A 4 0.13 0.79 2.11
N ASP A 5 -0.17 1.19 0.87
CA ASP A 5 -1.53 1.44 0.42
C ASP A 5 -2.29 0.11 0.22
N PRO A 6 -3.33 -0.17 1.03
CA PRO A 6 -4.14 -1.37 0.88
C PRO A 6 -4.85 -1.41 -0.48
N GLY A 7 -5.20 -0.26 -1.08
CA GLY A 7 -5.94 -0.18 -2.33
C GLY A 7 -5.26 -0.90 -3.51
N ARG A 8 -3.93 -1.00 -3.48
CA ARG A 8 -3.14 -1.79 -4.46
C ARG A 8 -3.52 -3.27 -4.42
N TRP A 9 -3.88 -3.80 -3.24
CA TRP A 9 -4.31 -5.19 -3.05
C TRP A 9 -5.81 -5.38 -3.24
N LEU A 10 -6.62 -4.33 -3.10
CA LEU A 10 -8.08 -4.38 -3.25
C LEU A 10 -8.56 -4.22 -4.70
N GLY A 11 -7.68 -3.76 -5.58
CA GLY A 11 -8.01 -3.43 -6.98
C GLY A 11 -8.73 -2.09 -7.14
N THR A 12 -8.79 -1.27 -6.07
CA THR A 12 -9.50 0.02 -6.04
C THR A 12 -8.63 1.18 -6.53
N ILE A 13 -7.32 0.97 -6.67
CA ILE A 13 -6.39 1.99 -7.17
C ILE A 13 -6.54 2.14 -8.68
N THR A 14 -6.58 3.40 -9.13
CA THR A 14 -6.77 3.76 -10.54
C THR A 14 -5.46 4.09 -11.26
N ASP A 15 -4.36 4.35 -10.56
CA ASP A 15 -3.03 4.56 -11.13
C ASP A 15 -2.20 3.25 -11.08
N GLY A 16 -2.29 2.46 -12.15
CA GLY A 16 -1.78 1.09 -12.20
C GLY A 16 -2.77 0.06 -11.62
N PRO A 17 -4.01 0.00 -12.15
CA PRO A 17 -5.03 -0.94 -11.70
C PRO A 17 -4.76 -2.35 -12.23
N TRP A 18 -5.22 -3.37 -11.49
CA TRP A 18 -5.23 -4.76 -11.97
C TRP A 18 -6.65 -5.35 -12.10
N ALA A 19 -7.65 -4.78 -11.41
CA ALA A 19 -9.06 -5.13 -11.54
C ALA A 19 -9.97 -3.87 -11.50
N PRO A 20 -9.78 -2.91 -12.42
CA PRO A 20 -10.35 -1.57 -12.28
C PRO A 20 -11.89 -1.53 -12.20
N THR A 21 -12.59 -2.30 -13.02
CA THR A 21 -14.07 -2.30 -13.02
C THR A 21 -14.66 -2.97 -11.79
N TYR A 22 -14.01 -4.01 -11.28
CA TYR A 22 -14.38 -4.68 -10.02
C TYR A 22 -14.09 -3.80 -8.80
N GLY A 23 -12.90 -3.20 -8.74
CA GLY A 23 -12.55 -2.26 -7.69
C GLY A 23 -13.48 -1.06 -7.65
N ASN A 24 -13.84 -0.51 -8.81
CA ASN A 24 -14.84 0.57 -8.90
C ASN A 24 -16.22 0.14 -8.40
N TRP A 25 -16.63 -1.09 -8.69
CA TRP A 25 -17.90 -1.65 -8.19
C TRP A 25 -17.90 -1.74 -6.66
N TYR A 26 -16.84 -2.30 -6.07
CA TYR A 26 -16.69 -2.41 -4.61
C TYR A 26 -16.62 -1.03 -3.94
N ALA A 27 -15.83 -0.10 -4.48
CA ALA A 27 -15.68 1.26 -3.96
C ALA A 27 -16.89 2.17 -4.27
N LYS A 28 -17.88 1.70 -5.04
CA LYS A 28 -19.01 2.50 -5.53
C LYS A 28 -18.55 3.78 -6.25
N ALA A 29 -17.45 3.69 -6.99
CA ALA A 29 -16.82 4.83 -7.65
C ALA A 29 -17.65 5.31 -8.86
N PRO A 30 -17.61 6.60 -9.24
CA PRO A 30 -18.43 7.16 -10.33
C PRO A 30 -18.01 6.72 -11.75
N PHE A 31 -17.10 5.75 -11.86
CA PHE A 31 -16.57 5.24 -13.12
C PHE A 31 -17.31 4.00 -13.59
N LYS A 32 -16.85 3.37 -14.68
CA LYS A 32 -17.39 2.08 -15.13
C LYS A 32 -17.20 1.04 -14.03
N GLN A 33 -18.30 0.40 -13.65
CA GLN A 33 -18.38 -0.64 -12.63
C GLN A 33 -18.77 -1.97 -13.28
N GLU A 34 -18.26 -3.06 -12.72
CA GLU A 34 -18.65 -4.42 -13.07
C GLU A 34 -18.70 -5.24 -11.79
N GLU A 35 -19.81 -5.93 -11.56
CA GLU A 35 -19.91 -6.84 -10.43
C GLU A 35 -19.06 -8.10 -10.73
N PRO A 36 -18.12 -8.49 -9.87
CA PRO A 36 -17.35 -9.70 -10.11
C PRO A 36 -18.23 -10.95 -9.96
N PRO A 37 -17.90 -12.07 -10.62
CA PRO A 37 -18.56 -13.36 -10.38
C PRO A 37 -18.59 -13.73 -8.89
N ALA A 38 -19.62 -14.47 -8.49
CA ALA A 38 -19.83 -14.83 -7.08
C ALA A 38 -18.69 -15.68 -6.49
N ASP A 39 -18.02 -16.47 -7.32
CA ASP A 39 -16.89 -17.34 -7.00
C ASP A 39 -15.52 -16.70 -7.23
N HIS A 40 -15.47 -15.43 -7.66
CA HIS A 40 -14.21 -14.75 -7.94
C HIS A 40 -13.43 -14.46 -6.63
N PRO A 41 -12.11 -14.76 -6.56
CA PRO A 41 -11.32 -14.66 -5.32
C PRO A 41 -11.23 -13.23 -4.75
N ILE A 42 -11.47 -12.20 -5.57
CA ILE A 42 -11.49 -10.79 -5.12
C ILE A 42 -12.53 -10.52 -4.03
N ARG A 43 -13.65 -11.26 -4.01
CA ARG A 43 -14.67 -11.09 -2.97
C ARG A 43 -14.12 -11.40 -1.59
N LYS A 44 -13.31 -12.47 -1.48
CA LYS A 44 -12.63 -12.83 -0.22
C LYS A 44 -11.62 -11.76 0.22
N ILE A 45 -10.96 -11.09 -0.72
CA ILE A 45 -10.05 -9.97 -0.43
C ILE A 45 -10.83 -8.84 0.24
N TRP A 46 -11.98 -8.46 -0.32
CA TRP A 46 -12.83 -7.40 0.23
C TRP A 46 -13.45 -7.78 1.58
N ASP A 47 -13.92 -9.02 1.74
CA ASP A 47 -14.45 -9.51 3.03
C ASP A 47 -13.38 -9.44 4.14
N LEU A 48 -12.14 -9.80 3.83
CA LEU A 48 -11.02 -9.70 4.77
C LEU A 48 -10.68 -8.24 5.06
N TRP A 49 -10.69 -7.38 4.05
CA TRP A 49 -10.41 -5.96 4.22
C TRP A 49 -11.47 -5.24 5.07
N ASP A 50 -12.76 -5.52 4.85
CA ASP A 50 -13.85 -4.96 5.66
C ASP A 50 -13.65 -5.31 7.15
N ARG A 51 -13.16 -6.52 7.44
CA ARG A 51 -12.80 -6.94 8.80
C ARG A 51 -11.54 -6.23 9.31
N VAL A 52 -10.52 -6.07 8.47
CA VAL A 52 -9.29 -5.32 8.81
C VAL A 52 -9.62 -3.88 9.22
N GLN A 53 -10.57 -3.23 8.55
CA GLN A 53 -10.93 -1.84 8.82
C GLN A 53 -11.56 -1.63 10.21
N VAL A 54 -12.26 -2.63 10.72
CA VAL A 54 -13.03 -2.53 11.98
C VAL A 54 -12.38 -3.28 13.15
N GLU A 55 -11.28 -4.02 12.92
CA GLU A 55 -10.58 -4.77 13.96
C GLU A 55 -9.70 -3.83 14.83
N PRO A 56 -10.00 -3.69 16.14
CA PRO A 56 -9.25 -2.80 17.02
C PRO A 56 -7.91 -3.38 17.48
N ASP A 57 -7.77 -4.71 17.55
CA ASP A 57 -6.51 -5.34 17.97
C ASP A 57 -5.51 -5.38 16.80
N GLU A 58 -4.36 -4.74 16.98
CA GLU A 58 -3.37 -4.62 15.92
C GLU A 58 -2.83 -5.97 15.46
N ALA A 59 -2.59 -6.91 16.38
CA ALA A 59 -2.05 -8.22 16.02
C ALA A 59 -3.06 -9.01 15.17
N ARG A 60 -4.34 -8.99 15.54
CA ARG A 60 -5.43 -9.58 14.74
C ARG A 60 -5.61 -8.87 13.41
N ARG A 61 -5.59 -7.55 13.39
CA ARG A 61 -5.68 -6.75 12.16
C ARG A 61 -4.57 -7.12 11.17
N ASN A 62 -3.34 -7.27 11.67
CA ASN A 62 -2.20 -7.68 10.88
C ASN A 62 -2.36 -9.12 10.38
N ALA A 63 -2.86 -10.04 11.21
CA ALA A 63 -3.13 -11.42 10.80
C ALA A 63 -4.17 -11.50 9.67
N LEU A 64 -5.28 -10.77 9.78
CA LEU A 64 -6.30 -10.67 8.74
C LEU A 64 -5.73 -10.12 7.43
N PHE A 65 -4.85 -9.12 7.52
CA PHE A 65 -4.19 -8.58 6.34
C PHE A 65 -3.22 -9.58 5.70
N GLN A 66 -2.51 -10.40 6.50
CA GLN A 66 -1.70 -11.50 5.96
C GLN A 66 -2.56 -12.57 5.28
N GLU A 67 -3.76 -12.87 5.80
CA GLU A 67 -4.72 -13.77 5.14
C GLU A 67 -5.15 -13.20 3.77
N LEU A 68 -5.34 -11.88 3.67
CA LEU A 68 -5.66 -11.20 2.42
C LEU A 68 -4.54 -11.37 1.39
N LEU A 69 -3.28 -11.18 1.80
CA LEU A 69 -2.12 -11.46 0.93
C LEU A 69 -2.04 -12.94 0.55
N GLY A 70 -2.48 -13.85 1.43
CA GLY A 70 -2.62 -15.27 1.15
C GLY A 70 -3.56 -15.58 -0.01
N VAL A 71 -4.61 -14.77 -0.23
CA VAL A 71 -5.50 -14.91 -1.39
C VAL A 71 -4.76 -14.60 -2.69
N HIS A 72 -4.02 -13.48 -2.74
CA HIS A 72 -3.17 -13.13 -3.89
C HIS A 72 -2.09 -14.18 -4.15
N LYS A 73 -1.55 -14.80 -3.09
CA LYS A 73 -0.56 -15.89 -3.24
C LYS A 73 -1.17 -17.14 -3.88
N ALA A 74 -2.40 -17.49 -3.52
CA ALA A 74 -3.08 -18.68 -4.04
C ALA A 74 -3.66 -18.46 -5.46
N ALA A 75 -4.11 -17.24 -5.74
CA ALA A 75 -4.63 -16.81 -7.03
C ALA A 75 -3.88 -15.53 -7.46
N PRO A 76 -2.76 -15.65 -8.20
CA PRO A 76 -1.90 -14.52 -8.53
C PRO A 76 -2.54 -13.64 -9.61
N MET A 77 -3.36 -12.68 -9.17
CA MET A 77 -4.03 -11.73 -10.07
C MET A 77 -3.10 -10.61 -10.53
N VAL A 78 -2.02 -10.39 -9.77
CA VAL A 78 -0.92 -9.48 -10.12
C VAL A 78 0.37 -10.29 -10.19
N ILE A 79 1.00 -10.30 -11.36
CA ILE A 79 2.26 -11.01 -11.58
C ILE A 79 3.40 -10.01 -11.42
N GLY A 80 4.09 -10.07 -10.30
CA GLY A 80 5.31 -9.28 -10.06
C GLY A 80 6.48 -9.81 -10.89
N VAL A 81 7.25 -8.90 -11.50
CA VAL A 81 8.42 -9.24 -12.32
C VAL A 81 9.73 -8.93 -11.59
N VAL A 82 9.78 -7.77 -10.93
CA VAL A 82 10.92 -7.31 -10.13
C VAL A 82 10.42 -6.70 -8.82
N GLY A 83 11.33 -6.60 -7.85
CA GLY A 83 11.10 -5.92 -6.59
C GLY A 83 11.19 -4.39 -6.71
N GLU A 84 11.53 -3.76 -5.60
CA GLU A 84 11.52 -2.31 -5.47
C GLU A 84 12.71 -1.64 -6.14
N ILE A 85 12.48 -0.42 -6.63
CA ILE A 85 13.54 0.47 -7.11
C ILE A 85 14.23 1.05 -5.87
N VAL A 86 15.57 1.07 -5.88
CA VAL A 86 16.35 1.76 -4.85
C VAL A 86 16.13 3.27 -5.00
N ALA A 87 15.57 3.91 -3.97
CA ALA A 87 15.31 5.35 -3.93
C ALA A 87 16.26 6.05 -2.94
N PRO A 88 17.50 6.39 -3.34
CA PRO A 88 18.47 7.01 -2.44
C PRO A 88 18.10 8.46 -2.14
N GLN A 89 18.24 8.88 -0.88
CA GLN A 89 18.21 10.27 -0.47
C GLN A 89 19.62 10.74 -0.16
N ILE A 90 19.99 11.90 -0.69
CA ILE A 90 21.34 12.46 -0.56
C ILE A 90 21.24 13.75 0.25
N ALA A 91 22.08 13.87 1.27
CA ALA A 91 22.19 15.08 2.08
C ALA A 91 23.63 15.57 2.12
N SER A 92 23.81 16.89 2.24
CA SER A 92 25.12 17.49 2.49
C SER A 92 25.62 17.12 3.88
N ASN A 93 26.95 17.02 4.06
CA ASN A 93 27.56 16.85 5.38
C ASN A 93 27.25 18.03 6.33
N ALA A 94 26.89 19.19 5.79
CA ALA A 94 26.45 20.34 6.58
C ALA A 94 24.98 20.24 7.01
N PHE A 95 24.23 19.23 6.57
CA PHE A 95 22.80 19.07 6.85
C PHE A 95 22.62 18.06 8.00
N GLY A 96 22.29 18.60 9.17
CA GLY A 96 22.10 17.84 10.39
C GLY A 96 20.69 17.27 10.52
N ASN A 97 20.58 16.24 11.36
CA ASN A 97 19.35 15.51 11.60
C ASN A 97 18.77 14.78 10.38
N THR A 98 19.63 14.40 9.44
CA THR A 98 19.30 13.42 8.40
C THR A 98 19.39 12.02 9.00
N ILE A 99 18.42 11.19 8.67
CA ILE A 99 18.24 9.87 9.26
C ILE A 99 18.18 8.83 8.16
N ALA A 100 18.89 7.71 8.36
CA ALA A 100 18.94 6.59 7.41
C ALA A 100 17.84 5.56 7.71
N GLY A 101 17.58 4.66 6.76
CA GLY A 101 16.70 3.50 6.96
C GLY A 101 15.20 3.76 6.74
N TYR A 102 14.85 4.90 6.16
CA TYR A 102 13.46 5.24 5.85
C TYR A 102 13.03 4.72 4.49
N ILE A 103 11.75 4.38 4.39
CA ILE A 103 11.10 3.91 3.16
C ILE A 103 10.63 5.13 2.37
N ALA A 104 10.86 5.12 1.06
CA ALA A 104 10.22 6.04 0.13
C ALA A 104 8.86 5.46 -0.30
N ASP A 105 7.77 6.00 0.25
CA ASP A 105 6.40 5.65 -0.10
C ASP A 105 5.50 6.89 0.06
N ASP A 106 4.77 7.26 -1.00
CA ASP A 106 3.86 8.41 -1.00
C ASP A 106 2.76 8.29 0.07
N THR A 107 2.31 7.07 0.38
CA THR A 107 1.34 6.79 1.47
C THR A 107 1.85 7.30 2.81
N LEU A 108 3.17 7.21 3.01
CA LEU A 108 3.88 7.67 4.20
C LEU A 108 4.44 9.10 4.02
N ARG A 109 4.07 9.79 2.94
CA ARG A 109 4.48 11.14 2.56
C ARG A 109 5.94 11.30 2.16
N ASP A 110 6.60 10.23 1.68
CA ASP A 110 8.00 10.26 1.24
C ASP A 110 8.93 10.97 2.24
N TYR A 111 9.48 12.13 1.86
CA TYR A 111 10.36 12.95 2.69
C TYR A 111 9.64 13.61 3.88
N GLY A 112 8.31 13.61 3.92
CA GLY A 112 7.54 13.97 5.10
C GLY A 112 7.77 12.99 6.26
N LEU A 113 8.03 11.71 5.98
CA LEU A 113 8.26 10.67 6.99
C LEU A 113 9.52 10.93 7.82
N ILE A 114 10.50 11.61 7.24
CA ILE A 114 11.79 11.93 7.89
C ILE A 114 11.76 13.24 8.69
N SER A 115 10.57 13.79 8.96
CA SER A 115 10.37 14.96 9.82
C SER A 115 11.23 16.17 9.43
N PRO A 116 11.06 16.71 8.20
CA PRO A 116 11.93 17.73 7.65
C PRO A 116 11.95 19.04 8.47
N GLN A 117 10.91 19.27 9.29
CA GLN A 117 10.85 20.37 10.25
C GLN A 117 11.95 20.33 11.33
N GLN A 118 12.60 19.18 11.52
CA GLN A 118 13.68 19.00 12.49
C GLN A 118 15.08 19.11 11.87
N PHE A 119 15.17 19.37 10.56
CA PHE A 119 16.46 19.56 9.90
C PHE A 119 17.10 20.88 10.29
N TYR A 120 18.44 20.89 10.27
CA TYR A 120 19.22 22.10 10.53
C TYR A 120 20.50 22.12 9.70
N LEU A 121 21.04 23.32 9.51
CA LEU A 121 22.38 23.50 8.95
C LEU A 121 23.39 23.55 10.10
N GLY A 122 24.31 22.58 10.13
CA GLY A 122 25.49 22.65 10.98
C GLY A 122 26.41 23.79 10.50
N ARG A 123 27.18 24.38 11.42
CA ARG A 123 28.34 25.17 10.99
C ARG A 123 29.32 24.21 10.31
N ALA A 124 29.69 24.53 9.07
CA ALA A 124 30.75 23.85 8.34
C ALA A 124 32.09 23.96 9.09
#